data_AF-X1HS91-F1
#
_entry.id   AF-X1HS91-F1
#
_cell.length_a   1.000
_cell.length_b   1.000
_cell.length_c   1.000
_cell.angle_alpha   90.00
_cell.angle_beta   90.00
_cell.angle_gamma   90.00
#
_symmetry.space_group_name_H-M   'P 1'
#
loop_
_entity.id
_entity.type
_entity.pdbx_description
1 polymer ?
#
loop_
_entity_poly.entity_id
_entity_poly.type
_entity_poly.pdbx_seq_one_letter_code
_entity_poly.pdbx_strand_id
1 'polypeptide(L)'
;SYVHQVLMGNSIMFGFNYSFNRADEEDVEKTRKALEESNRLTFELGGIVWKGEVGAQKLAMERMDPNTAELIKKVKGLLDPNEIMNPGNWEKG
;
A
#
# COMPACT_ATOMS: atom_id res chain seq x y z
N SER A 1 6.63 15.66 9.29
CA SER A 1 7.23 16.35 8.12
C SER A 1 6.83 15.61 6.86
N TYR A 2 6.91 16.24 5.68
CA TYR A 2 6.64 15.55 4.41
C TYR A 2 7.68 15.92 3.37
N VAL A 3 7.91 15.01 2.43
CA VAL A 3 8.70 15.24 1.22
C VAL A 3 7.74 15.15 0.04
N HIS A 4 7.96 15.94 -1.00
CA HIS A 4 7.26 15.75 -2.26
C HIS A 4 8.26 15.71 -3.41
N GLN A 5 7.96 14.91 -4.42
CA GLN A 5 8.77 14.78 -5.62
C GLN A 5 7.85 14.96 -6.83
N VAL A 6 8.14 15.95 -7.66
CA VAL A 6 7.53 16.06 -8.99
C VAL A 6 8.12 14.95 -9.85
N LEU A 7 7.26 14.09 -10.38
CA LEU A 7 7.65 12.99 -11.25
C LEU A 7 7.51 13.41 -12.71
N MET A 8 7.86 12.52 -13.65
CA MET A 8 7.61 12.79 -15.07
C MET A 8 6.10 12.82 -15.36
N GLY A 9 5.69 13.67 -16.32
CA GLY A 9 4.29 13.87 -16.69
C GLY A 9 3.49 14.64 -15.62
N ASN A 10 2.18 14.39 -15.56
CA ASN A 10 1.27 15.08 -14.65
C ASN A 10 1.14 14.33 -13.31
N SER A 11 2.28 14.06 -12.65
CA SER A 11 2.27 13.28 -11.41
C SER A 11 3.22 13.83 -10.34
N ILE A 12 2.79 13.70 -9.09
CA ILE A 12 3.54 14.12 -7.90
C ILE A 12 3.44 13.01 -6.85
N MET A 13 4.55 12.72 -6.19
CA MET A 13 4.60 11.81 -5.06
C MET A 13 4.68 12.62 -3.77
N PHE A 14 3.85 12.29 -2.79
CA PHE A 14 3.95 12.79 -1.42
C PHE A 14 4.43 11.67 -0.51
N GLY A 15 5.47 11.95 0.29
CA GLY A 15 6.00 11.07 1.31
C GLY A 15 5.77 11.67 2.69
N PHE A 16 4.74 11.22 3.39
CA PHE A 16 4.44 11.63 4.75
C PHE A 16 5.28 10.84 5.75
N ASN A 17 5.98 11.53 6.65
CA ASN A 17 6.72 10.91 7.72
C ASN A 17 5.93 11.01 9.04
N TYR A 18 5.49 9.87 9.54
CA TYR A 18 4.89 9.74 10.87
C TYR A 18 5.99 9.36 11.87
N SER A 19 6.49 10.35 12.59
CA SER A 19 7.49 10.13 13.65
C SER A 19 6.77 9.82 14.95
N PHE A 20 7.20 8.78 15.65
CA PHE A 20 6.60 8.31 16.90
C PHE A 20 7.64 7.73 17.84
N ASN A 21 7.35 7.74 19.13
CA ASN A 21 8.15 7.09 20.15
C ASN A 21 7.82 5.59 20.22
N ARG A 22 8.77 4.74 19.86
CA ARG A 22 8.60 3.28 19.88
C ARG A 22 8.42 2.69 21.29
N ALA A 23 8.85 3.41 22.33
CA ALA A 23 8.68 2.99 23.72
C ALA A 23 7.32 3.39 24.30
N ASP A 24 6.53 4.17 23.57
CA ASP A 24 5.19 4.61 23.95
C ASP A 24 4.16 3.88 23.08
N GLU A 25 3.49 2.87 23.67
CA GLU A 25 2.50 2.06 22.96
C GLU A 25 1.31 2.87 22.46
N GLU A 26 0.93 3.94 23.16
CA GLU A 26 -0.18 4.80 22.75
C GLU A 26 0.19 5.63 21.50
N ASP A 27 1.42 6.16 21.46
CA ASP A 27 1.92 6.92 20.31
C ASP A 27 2.11 6.03 19.07
N VAL A 28 2.58 4.79 19.28
CA VAL A 28 2.64 3.76 18.24
C VAL A 28 1.25 3.51 17.65
N GLU A 29 0.24 3.34 18.50
CA GLU A 29 -1.12 3.03 18.06
C GLU A 29 -1.79 4.22 17.34
N LYS A 30 -1.60 5.44 17.84
CA LYS A 30 -2.03 6.66 17.15
C LYS A 30 -1.41 6.77 15.75
N THR A 31 -0.13 6.44 15.64
CA THR A 31 0.59 6.47 14.36
C THR A 31 0.07 5.43 13.38
N ARG A 32 -0.25 4.21 13.84
CA ARG A 32 -0.87 3.19 12.99
C ARG A 32 -2.21 3.66 12.42
N LYS A 33 -3.06 4.24 13.27
CA LYS A 33 -4.36 4.80 12.85
C LYS A 33 -4.21 5.93 11.85
N ALA A 34 -3.26 6.85 12.10
CA ALA A 34 -2.98 7.96 11.19
C ALA A 34 -2.52 7.45 9.81
N LEU A 35 -1.68 6.41 9.77
CA LEU A 35 -1.24 5.77 8.53
C LEU A 35 -2.42 5.10 7.79
N GLU A 36 -3.24 4.32 8.49
CA GLU A 36 -4.42 3.65 7.92
C GLU A 36 -5.40 4.67 7.32
N GLU A 37 -5.73 5.72 8.06
CA GLU A 37 -6.63 6.77 7.62
C GLU A 37 -6.09 7.50 6.39
N SER A 38 -4.79 7.81 6.39
CA SER A 38 -4.13 8.48 5.26
C SER A 38 -4.11 7.60 4.01
N ASN A 39 -3.88 6.29 4.17
CA ASN A 39 -3.94 5.33 3.08
C ASN A 39 -5.36 5.23 2.50
N ARG A 40 -6.37 5.09 3.36
CA ARG A 40 -7.78 5.05 2.94
C ARG A 40 -8.17 6.31 2.17
N LEU A 41 -7.85 7.49 2.72
CA LEU A 41 -8.15 8.78 2.10
C LEU A 41 -7.44 8.95 0.76
N THR A 42 -6.17 8.52 0.65
CA THR A 42 -5.41 8.59 -0.61
C THR A 42 -6.16 7.91 -1.75
N PHE A 43 -6.71 6.72 -1.52
CA PHE A 43 -7.48 6.00 -2.53
C PHE A 43 -8.87 6.62 -2.77
N GLU A 44 -9.54 7.17 -1.74
CA GLU A 44 -10.82 7.89 -1.91
C GLU A 44 -10.68 9.12 -2.80
N LEU A 45 -9.51 9.78 -2.76
CA LEU A 45 -9.17 10.91 -3.63
C LEU A 45 -8.70 10.49 -5.03
N GLY A 46 -8.71 9.20 -5.36
CA GLY A 46 -8.24 8.68 -6.65
C GLY A 46 -6.72 8.59 -6.78
N GLY A 47 -5.98 8.79 -5.68
CA GLY A 47 -4.55 8.55 -5.60
C GLY A 47 -4.21 7.07 -5.40
N ILE A 48 -2.91 6.77 -5.40
CA ILE A 48 -2.37 5.43 -5.16
C ILE A 48 -1.21 5.49 -4.16
N VAL A 49 -1.04 4.41 -3.39
CA VAL A 49 0.10 4.25 -2.48
C VAL A 49 1.23 3.51 -3.21
N TRP A 50 2.36 4.17 -3.40
CA TRP A 50 3.50 3.64 -4.21
C TRP A 50 4.29 2.50 -3.52
N LYS A 51 4.48 2.57 -2.20
CA LYS A 51 5.19 1.55 -1.41
C LYS A 51 4.42 1.25 -0.13
N GLY A 52 3.24 0.66 -0.29
CA GLY A 52 2.33 0.40 0.81
C GLY A 52 2.81 -0.71 1.74
N GLU A 53 2.60 -0.52 3.04
CA GLU A 53 2.62 -1.61 4.02
C GLU A 53 1.42 -2.56 3.81
N VAL A 54 1.37 -3.67 4.56
CA VAL A 54 0.36 -4.73 4.36
C VAL A 54 -1.08 -4.20 4.31
N GLY A 55 -1.43 -3.20 5.13
CA GLY A 55 -2.74 -2.56 5.11
C GLY A 55 -3.05 -1.88 3.77
N ALA A 56 -2.17 -0.98 3.33
CA ALA A 56 -2.25 -0.34 2.02
C ALA A 56 -2.27 -1.35 0.85
N GLN A 57 -1.50 -2.44 0.93
CA GLN A 57 -1.50 -3.48 -0.11
C GLN A 57 -2.88 -4.14 -0.23
N LYS A 58 -3.50 -4.50 0.91
CA LYS A 58 -4.87 -5.05 0.92
C LYS A 58 -5.87 -4.08 0.31
N LEU A 59 -5.83 -2.81 0.72
CA LEU A 59 -6.69 -1.75 0.15
C LEU A 59 -6.48 -1.56 -1.36
N ALA A 60 -5.23 -1.65 -1.84
CA ALA A 60 -4.92 -1.59 -3.26
C ALA A 60 -5.53 -2.79 -4.01
N MET A 61 -5.38 -4.00 -3.46
CA MET A 61 -5.93 -5.22 -4.07
C MET A 61 -7.47 -5.23 -4.07
N GLU A 62 -8.11 -4.70 -3.03
CA GLU A 62 -9.57 -4.54 -2.94
C GLU A 62 -10.12 -3.59 -4.01
N ARG A 63 -9.41 -2.48 -4.27
CA ARG A 63 -9.82 -1.45 -5.23
C ARG A 63 -9.34 -1.70 -6.67
N MET A 64 -8.44 -2.65 -6.87
CA MET A 64 -7.90 -2.99 -8.17
C MET A 64 -9.00 -3.49 -9.12
N ASP A 65 -8.90 -3.09 -10.39
CA ASP A 65 -9.74 -3.66 -11.43
C ASP A 65 -9.66 -5.21 -11.41
N PRO A 66 -10.79 -5.92 -11.40
CA PRO A 66 -10.81 -7.36 -11.23
C PRO A 66 -10.08 -8.12 -12.35
N ASN A 67 -10.09 -7.60 -13.58
CA ASN A 67 -9.39 -8.26 -14.70
C ASN A 67 -7.87 -8.12 -14.54
N THR A 68 -7.42 -6.96 -14.04
CA THR A 68 -6.01 -6.73 -13.72
C THR A 68 -5.55 -7.66 -12.60
N ALA A 69 -6.35 -7.79 -11.53
CA ALA A 69 -6.04 -8.70 -10.43
C ALA A 69 -5.99 -10.16 -10.89
N GLU A 70 -6.90 -10.58 -11.76
CA GLU A 70 -6.91 -11.94 -12.33
C GLU A 70 -5.68 -12.19 -13.22
N LEU A 71 -5.29 -11.22 -14.05
CA LEU A 71 -4.09 -11.32 -14.87
C LEU A 71 -2.84 -11.52 -14.00
N ILE A 72 -2.67 -10.70 -12.96
CA ILE A 72 -1.54 -10.81 -12.03
C ILE A 72 -1.53 -12.20 -11.38
N LYS A 73 -2.70 -12.69 -10.92
CA LYS A 73 -2.83 -14.02 -10.32
C LYS A 73 -2.43 -15.13 -11.29
N LYS A 74 -2.83 -15.05 -12.57
CA LYS A 74 -2.45 -16.03 -13.60
C LYS A 74 -0.94 -16.03 -13.85
N VAL A 75 -0.32 -14.85 -13.95
CA VAL A 75 1.13 -14.72 -14.11
C VAL A 75 1.86 -15.28 -12.90
N LYS A 76 1.40 -14.99 -11.67
CA LYS A 76 1.96 -15.56 -10.45
C LYS A 76 1.86 -17.08 -10.46
N GLY A 77 0.69 -17.65 -10.73
CA GLY A 77 0.52 -19.11 -10.77
C GLY A 77 1.37 -19.82 -11.83
N LEU A 78 1.66 -19.15 -12.95
CA LEU A 78 2.57 -19.67 -13.97
C LEU A 78 4.03 -19.70 -13.50
N LEU A 79 4.47 -18.67 -12.76
CA LEU A 79 5.87 -18.49 -12.34
C LEU A 79 6.18 -19.07 -10.95
N ASP A 80 5.19 -19.14 -10.07
CA ASP A 80 5.27 -19.61 -8.68
C ASP A 80 4.18 -20.67 -8.39
N PRO A 81 4.19 -21.82 -9.09
CA PRO A 81 3.15 -22.83 -8.94
C PRO A 81 3.10 -23.45 -7.52
N ASN A 82 4.16 -23.30 -6.72
CA ASN A 82 4.24 -23.82 -5.36
C ASN A 82 4.05 -22.73 -4.28
N GLU A 83 3.77 -21.48 -4.68
CA GLU A 83 3.50 -20.35 -3.78
C GLU A 83 4.62 -20.08 -2.76
N ILE A 84 5.89 -20.32 -3.14
CA ILE A 84 7.04 -20.13 -2.24
C ILE A 84 7.64 -18.72 -2.34
N MET A 85 7.30 -17.95 -3.37
CA MET A 85 7.84 -16.62 -3.59
C MET A 85 7.01 -15.55 -2.89
N ASN A 86 7.43 -15.23 -1.66
CA ASN A 86 6.90 -14.14 -0.82
C ASN A 86 5.36 -14.20 -0.63
N PRO A 87 4.86 -15.26 0.04
CA PRO A 87 3.42 -15.44 0.27
C PRO A 87 2.83 -14.28 1.07
N GLY A 88 1.60 -13.87 0.72
CA GLY A 88 0.86 -12.77 1.36
C GLY A 88 1.18 -11.37 0.84
N ASN A 89 2.18 -11.20 -0.01
CA ASN A 89 2.56 -9.91 -0.59
C ASN A 89 1.74 -9.60 -1.84
N TRP A 90 0.99 -8.49 -1.83
CA TRP A 90 0.05 -8.11 -2.91
C TRP A 90 -0.97 -9.20 -3.29
N GLU A 91 -1.51 -9.87 -2.28
CA GLU A 91 -2.56 -10.88 -2.46
C GLU A 91 -3.87 -10.42 -1.83
N LYS A 92 -4.99 -10.80 -2.44
CA LYS A 92 -6.27 -10.79 -1.73
C LYS A 92 -6.16 -11.92 -0.71
N GLY A 93 -6.12 -11.55 0.57
CA GLY A 93 -5.97 -12.49 1.68
C GLY A 93 -7.05 -13.55 1.75
#